data_AF-A0A969KRY2-F1
#
_entry.id   AF-A0A969KRY2-F1
#
_cell.length_a   1.000
_cell.length_b   1.000
_cell.length_c   1.000
_cell.angle_alpha   90.00
_cell.angle_beta   90.00
_cell.angle_gamma   90.00
#
_symmetry.space_group_name_H-M   'P 1'
#
loop_
_entity.id
_entity.type
_entity.pdbx_description
1 polymer ?
#
loop_
_entity_poly.entity_id
_entity_poly.type
_entity_poly.pdbx_seq_one_letter_code
_entity_poly.pdbx_strand_id
1 'polypeptide(L)'
;MRLRILTWHIHGSYLYYLTQAPHEFYLPVKPGKPEGYGGRLGSFPWGDHVHEISAEEVRNQSFDCILLQSRRNYEVDQYEILSEAQRRLPCLYLEHDPPREHPTDTPHWVNDPSLLLVHVTHFNQLMWNNRDTPTRVVEHGVVVPDDVTYTGEIAKGLVVANGLRKRGRR
;
A
#
# COMPACT_ATOMS: atom_id res chain seq x y z
N MET A 1 -21.24 -1.25 -4.79
CA MET A 1 -20.87 -2.53 -4.18
C MET A 1 -19.67 -2.30 -3.27
N ARG A 2 -19.63 -2.90 -2.07
CA ARG A 2 -18.52 -2.78 -1.13
C ARG A 2 -17.59 -3.97 -1.34
N LEU A 3 -16.32 -3.72 -1.67
CA LEU A 3 -15.32 -4.78 -1.88
C LEU A 3 -14.69 -5.19 -0.55
N ARG A 4 -14.29 -6.46 -0.43
CA ARG A 4 -13.51 -7.02 0.67
C ARG A 4 -12.07 -7.20 0.23
N ILE A 5 -11.18 -6.39 0.79
CA ILE A 5 -9.80 -6.23 0.34
C ILE A 5 -8.87 -6.72 1.44
N LEU A 6 -8.02 -7.71 1.13
CA LEU A 6 -6.92 -8.08 2.03
C LEU A 6 -5.70 -7.22 1.70
N THR A 7 -5.09 -6.63 2.72
CA THR A 7 -3.82 -5.90 2.58
C THR A 7 -2.98 -5.90 3.86
N TRP A 8 -1.74 -5.44 3.81
CA TRP A 8 -0.80 -5.45 4.93
C TRP A 8 -0.55 -4.05 5.46
N HIS A 9 -0.26 -3.93 6.75
CA HIS A 9 0.15 -2.67 7.34
C HIS A 9 1.64 -2.43 7.10
N ILE A 10 1.97 -1.80 5.96
CA ILE A 10 3.35 -1.44 5.59
C ILE A 10 3.65 0.04 5.90
N HIS A 11 2.81 0.95 5.43
CA HIS A 11 2.96 2.39 5.66
C HIS A 11 1.71 2.99 6.32
N GLY A 12 1.76 3.24 7.62
CA GLY A 12 0.57 3.52 8.43
C GLY A 12 -0.25 4.73 7.99
N SER A 13 0.39 5.86 7.66
CA SER A 13 -0.34 7.04 7.19
C SER A 13 -0.96 6.82 5.80
N TYR A 14 -0.29 6.05 4.94
CA TYR A 14 -0.85 5.71 3.63
C TYR A 14 -2.08 4.82 3.80
N LEU A 15 -1.94 3.76 4.59
CA LEU A 15 -3.03 2.81 4.84
C LEU A 15 -4.24 3.52 5.46
N TYR A 16 -4.03 4.46 6.38
CA TYR A 16 -5.11 5.26 6.94
C TYR A 16 -5.91 6.03 5.88
N TYR A 17 -5.24 6.67 4.91
CA TYR A 17 -5.94 7.38 3.84
C TYR A 17 -6.55 6.44 2.80
N LEU A 18 -5.89 5.32 2.48
CA LEU A 18 -6.44 4.28 1.62
C LEU A 18 -7.76 3.75 2.18
N THR A 19 -7.81 3.49 3.48
CA THR A 19 -9.02 2.97 4.12
C THR A 19 -10.15 3.99 4.25
N GLN A 20 -9.98 5.24 3.82
CA GLN A 20 -11.13 6.16 3.69
C GLN A 20 -12.02 5.80 2.49
N ALA A 21 -11.56 4.92 1.60
CA ALA A 21 -12.39 4.36 0.55
C ALA A 21 -13.55 3.52 1.14
N PRO A 22 -14.75 3.53 0.52
CA PRO A 22 -15.94 2.86 1.05
C PRO A 22 -15.91 1.34 0.77
N HIS A 23 -14.88 0.65 1.26
CA HIS A 23 -14.63 -0.78 1.14
C HIS A 23 -14.36 -1.40 2.52
N GLU A 24 -14.35 -2.73 2.61
CA GLU A 24 -13.95 -3.47 3.81
C GLU A 24 -12.48 -3.84 3.65
N PHE A 25 -11.65 -3.48 4.62
CA PHE A 25 -10.22 -3.78 4.62
C PHE A 25 -9.90 -4.78 5.71
N TYR A 26 -9.13 -5.81 5.37
CA TYR A 26 -8.69 -6.84 6.30
C TYR A 26 -7.18 -6.80 6.41
N LEU A 27 -6.68 -6.65 7.64
CA LEU A 27 -5.26 -6.57 7.97
C LEU A 27 -4.85 -7.84 8.72
N PRO A 28 -3.92 -8.64 8.18
CA PRO A 28 -3.49 -9.85 8.85
C PRO A 28 -2.71 -9.53 10.12
N VAL A 29 -2.88 -10.35 11.15
CA VAL A 29 -2.12 -10.27 12.42
C VAL A 29 -1.43 -11.59 12.73
N LYS A 30 -0.23 -11.51 13.29
CA LYS A 30 0.54 -12.64 13.84
C LYS A 30 0.94 -12.32 15.29
N PRO A 31 1.09 -13.33 16.17
CA PRO A 31 1.68 -13.13 17.50
C PRO A 31 3.02 -12.39 17.41
N GLY A 32 3.28 -11.47 18.33
CA GLY A 32 4.49 -10.63 18.31
C GLY A 32 4.49 -9.48 17.30
N LYS A 33 3.43 -9.34 16.48
CA LYS A 33 3.24 -8.25 15.51
C LYS A 33 4.48 -7.97 14.63
N PRO A 34 5.02 -8.97 13.93
CA PRO A 34 6.12 -8.75 13.00
C PRO A 34 5.70 -7.79 11.87
N GLU A 35 6.68 -7.28 11.13
CA GLU A 35 6.48 -6.36 10.01
C GLU A 35 5.36 -6.85 9.07
N GLY A 36 4.41 -5.97 8.73
CA GLY A 36 3.24 -6.29 7.91
C GLY A 36 2.08 -6.99 8.63
N TYR A 37 2.31 -7.59 9.80
CA TYR A 37 1.32 -8.36 10.57
C TYR A 37 0.91 -7.68 11.89
N GLY A 38 0.94 -6.36 11.91
CA GLY A 38 0.58 -5.55 13.07
C GLY A 38 -0.92 -5.33 13.25
N GLY A 39 -1.71 -5.50 12.18
CA GLY A 39 -3.11 -5.14 12.17
C GLY A 39 -3.30 -3.62 12.23
N ARG A 40 -4.18 -3.15 13.10
CA ARG A 40 -4.47 -1.73 13.34
C ARG A 40 -3.46 -1.09 14.30
N LEU A 41 -2.18 -1.10 13.92
CA LEU A 41 -1.13 -0.43 14.70
C LEU A 41 -1.22 1.10 14.65
N GLY A 42 -0.63 1.75 15.65
CA GLY A 42 -0.56 3.21 15.76
C GLY A 42 -1.80 3.83 16.44
N SER A 43 -1.86 5.16 16.40
CA SER A 43 -2.92 5.95 17.04
C SER A 43 -3.93 6.52 16.03
N PHE A 44 -3.99 5.96 14.82
CA PHE A 44 -4.94 6.40 13.81
C PHE A 44 -6.38 5.99 14.19
N PRO A 45 -7.37 6.85 13.94
CA PRO A 45 -8.78 6.54 14.18
C PRO A 45 -9.32 5.65 13.06
N TRP A 46 -8.96 4.36 13.07
CA TRP A 46 -9.43 3.39 12.08
C TRP A 46 -10.96 3.31 12.07
N GLY A 47 -11.56 3.32 10.87
CA GLY A 47 -13.01 3.12 10.73
C GLY A 47 -13.43 1.68 11.03
N ASP A 48 -14.73 1.49 11.29
CA ASP A 48 -15.34 0.19 11.65
C ASP A 48 -15.19 -0.87 10.54
N HIS A 49 -14.87 -0.46 9.32
CA HIS A 49 -14.63 -1.33 8.17
C HIS A 49 -13.19 -1.74 7.97
N VAL A 50 -12.32 -1.42 8.92
CA VAL A 50 -10.94 -1.89 8.97
C VAL A 50 -10.86 -2.99 10.04
N HIS A 51 -10.72 -4.22 9.57
CA HIS A 51 -10.76 -5.43 10.39
C HIS A 51 -9.36 -6.00 10.56
N GLU A 52 -9.09 -6.55 11.74
CA GLU A 52 -7.93 -7.43 11.95
C GLU A 52 -8.37 -8.87 11.74
N ILE A 53 -7.53 -9.67 11.07
CA ILE A 53 -7.77 -11.09 10.84
C ILE A 53 -6.52 -11.88 11.20
N SER A 54 -6.65 -13.00 11.91
CA SER A 54 -5.50 -13.89 12.14
C SER A 54 -4.92 -14.34 10.79
N ALA A 55 -3.60 -14.30 10.64
CA ALA A 55 -2.93 -14.78 9.43
C ALA A 55 -3.31 -16.23 9.07
N GLU A 56 -3.65 -17.05 10.06
CA GLU A 56 -4.11 -18.44 9.86
C GLU A 56 -5.54 -18.51 9.28
N GLU A 57 -6.39 -17.55 9.61
CA GLU A 57 -7.78 -17.49 9.14
C GLU A 57 -7.94 -16.81 7.79
N VAL A 58 -6.90 -16.12 7.30
CA VAL A 58 -6.93 -15.45 5.98
C VAL A 58 -7.37 -16.41 4.88
N ARG A 59 -6.84 -17.64 4.86
CA ARG A 59 -7.19 -18.65 3.85
C ARG A 59 -8.64 -19.13 3.88
N ASN A 60 -9.32 -18.93 5.01
CA ASN A 60 -10.72 -19.34 5.22
C ASN A 60 -11.70 -18.21 4.91
N GLN A 61 -11.21 -17.00 4.62
CA GLN A 61 -12.03 -15.83 4.36
C GLN A 61 -12.17 -15.54 2.85
N SER A 62 -13.38 -15.20 2.40
CA SER A 62 -13.58 -14.68 1.03
C SER A 62 -13.15 -13.22 0.90
N PHE A 63 -12.39 -12.93 -0.16
CA PHE A 63 -11.98 -11.59 -0.57
C PHE A 63 -12.32 -11.37 -2.05
N ASP A 64 -12.50 -10.12 -2.44
CA ASP A 64 -12.75 -9.74 -3.83
C ASP A 64 -11.43 -9.41 -4.55
N CYS A 65 -10.44 -8.88 -3.84
CA CYS A 65 -9.10 -8.62 -4.36
C CYS A 65 -8.03 -8.59 -3.27
N ILE A 66 -6.77 -8.69 -3.68
CA ILE A 66 -5.60 -8.63 -2.82
C ILE A 66 -4.77 -7.40 -3.17
N LEU A 67 -4.38 -6.63 -2.17
CA LEU A 67 -3.46 -5.50 -2.32
C LEU A 67 -2.15 -5.80 -1.60
N LEU A 68 -1.12 -6.14 -2.37
CA LEU A 68 0.25 -6.33 -1.91
C LEU A 68 0.92 -4.95 -1.77
N GLN A 69 1.72 -4.74 -0.72
CA GLN A 69 2.35 -3.44 -0.46
C GLN A 69 3.87 -3.52 -0.25
N SER A 70 4.45 -4.72 -0.38
CA SER A 70 5.89 -4.94 -0.23
C SER A 70 6.36 -6.15 -1.00
N ARG A 71 7.66 -6.19 -1.31
CA ARG A 71 8.31 -7.33 -1.95
C ARG A 71 8.07 -8.63 -1.18
N ARG A 72 8.12 -8.57 0.15
CA ARG A 72 7.83 -9.72 1.02
C ARG A 72 6.39 -10.22 0.82
N ASN A 73 5.42 -9.33 0.68
CA ASN A 73 4.04 -9.74 0.43
C ASN A 73 3.92 -10.54 -0.87
N TYR A 74 4.65 -10.11 -1.90
CA TYR A 74 4.67 -10.75 -3.20
C TYR A 74 5.49 -12.05 -3.24
N GLU A 75 6.67 -12.10 -2.64
CA GLU A 75 7.55 -13.28 -2.76
C GLU A 75 7.29 -14.34 -1.69
N VAL A 76 6.72 -13.97 -0.55
CA VAL A 76 6.62 -14.84 0.64
C VAL A 76 5.21 -14.90 1.20
N ASP A 77 4.66 -13.78 1.67
CA ASP A 77 3.46 -13.82 2.51
C ASP A 77 2.24 -14.35 1.74
N GLN A 78 2.09 -14.01 0.46
CA GLN A 78 0.98 -14.51 -0.35
C GLN A 78 0.98 -16.05 -0.47
N TYR A 79 2.14 -16.69 -0.37
CA TYR A 79 2.25 -18.15 -0.43
C TYR A 79 2.04 -18.80 0.94
N GLU A 80 2.34 -18.08 2.03
CA GLU A 80 2.13 -18.55 3.40
C GLU A 80 0.64 -18.49 3.81
N ILE A 81 -0.02 -17.36 3.56
CA ILE A 81 -1.32 -17.07 4.19
C ILE A 81 -2.52 -17.16 3.26
N LEU A 82 -2.31 -17.13 1.93
CA LEU A 82 -3.40 -17.25 0.96
C LEU A 82 -3.59 -18.69 0.49
N SER A 83 -4.84 -19.06 0.22
CA SER A 83 -5.17 -20.25 -0.55
C SER A 83 -4.81 -20.08 -2.03
N GLU A 84 -4.72 -21.19 -2.76
CA GLU A 84 -4.47 -21.18 -4.20
C GLU A 84 -5.55 -20.41 -4.99
N ALA A 85 -6.81 -20.50 -4.54
CA ALA A 85 -7.92 -19.75 -5.14
C ALA A 85 -7.78 -18.25 -4.91
N GLN A 86 -7.38 -17.83 -3.70
CA GLN A 86 -7.15 -16.41 -3.38
C GLN A 86 -5.98 -15.82 -4.18
N ARG A 87 -4.92 -16.59 -4.47
CA ARG A 87 -3.82 -16.13 -5.32
C ARG A 87 -4.22 -15.89 -6.79
N ARG A 88 -5.37 -16.42 -7.22
CA ARG A 88 -5.94 -16.16 -8.55
C ARG A 88 -6.94 -15.01 -8.59
N LEU A 89 -7.23 -14.39 -7.44
CA LEU A 89 -8.09 -13.21 -7.39
C LEU A 89 -7.40 -12.02 -8.09
N PRO A 90 -8.17 -11.00 -8.49
CA PRO A 90 -7.60 -9.72 -8.89
C PRO A 90 -6.58 -9.24 -7.85
N CYS A 91 -5.36 -9.00 -8.32
CA CYS A 91 -4.24 -8.64 -7.48
C CYS A 91 -3.68 -7.28 -7.91
N LEU A 92 -3.38 -6.45 -6.93
CA LEU A 92 -2.70 -5.17 -7.11
C LEU A 92 -1.43 -5.19 -6.28
N TYR A 93 -0.38 -4.58 -6.80
CA TYR A 93 0.85 -4.31 -6.07
C TYR A 93 1.00 -2.81 -5.96
N LEU A 94 1.10 -2.29 -4.75
CA LEU A 94 1.33 -0.89 -4.48
C LEU A 94 2.82 -0.62 -4.24
N GLU A 95 3.42 0.16 -5.14
CA GLU A 95 4.80 0.60 -5.03
C GLU A 95 4.87 2.01 -4.42
N HIS A 96 5.54 2.07 -3.26
CA HIS A 96 5.68 3.27 -2.44
C HIS A 96 6.91 4.09 -2.80
N ASP A 97 8.00 3.44 -3.20
CA ASP A 97 9.32 4.04 -3.32
C ASP A 97 9.89 3.88 -4.75
N PRO A 98 10.76 4.79 -5.20
CA PRO A 98 11.56 4.56 -6.40
C PRO A 98 12.63 3.48 -6.15
N PRO A 99 13.26 2.93 -7.20
CA PRO A 99 14.37 1.99 -7.04
C PRO A 99 15.52 2.64 -6.27
N ARG A 100 16.21 1.83 -5.46
CA ARG A 100 17.35 2.27 -4.64
C ARG A 100 18.71 2.11 -5.31
N GLU A 101 18.79 1.30 -6.35
CA GLU A 101 20.04 0.94 -7.02
C GLU A 101 20.32 1.85 -8.22
N HIS A 102 19.75 1.55 -9.38
CA HIS A 102 19.86 2.37 -10.58
C HIS A 102 18.53 3.08 -10.84
N PRO A 103 18.53 4.40 -11.09
CA PRO A 103 17.31 5.19 -11.19
C PRO A 103 16.38 4.82 -12.35
N THR A 104 16.80 4.08 -13.37
CA THR A 104 15.95 3.78 -14.54
C THR A 104 15.99 2.32 -15.00
N ASP A 105 17.04 1.58 -14.64
CA ASP A 105 17.29 0.25 -15.20
C ASP A 105 17.05 -0.87 -14.18
N THR A 106 16.79 -0.52 -12.92
CA THR A 106 16.46 -1.53 -11.90
C THR A 106 15.12 -2.15 -12.24
N PRO A 107 15.07 -3.46 -12.54
CA PRO A 107 13.82 -4.14 -12.84
C PRO A 107 12.98 -4.27 -11.58
N HIS A 108 11.71 -3.90 -11.68
CA HIS A 108 10.76 -4.11 -10.58
C HIS A 108 10.57 -5.60 -10.33
N TRP A 109 10.57 -6.07 -9.08
CA TRP A 109 10.48 -7.51 -8.75
C TRP A 109 9.17 -8.16 -9.21
N VAL A 110 8.08 -7.40 -9.28
CA VAL A 110 6.86 -7.84 -9.95
C VAL A 110 7.10 -7.85 -11.46
N ASN A 111 6.85 -9.01 -12.07
CA ASN A 111 6.86 -9.23 -13.50
C ASN A 111 5.70 -10.17 -13.86
N ASP A 112 4.48 -9.67 -13.70
CA ASP A 112 3.26 -10.45 -13.88
C ASP A 112 2.24 -9.63 -14.68
N PRO A 113 1.95 -10.01 -15.94
CA PRO A 113 1.03 -9.25 -16.78
C PRO A 113 -0.44 -9.34 -16.32
N SER A 114 -0.77 -10.24 -15.39
CA SER A 114 -2.11 -10.38 -14.82
C SER A 114 -2.35 -9.49 -13.59
N LEU A 115 -1.30 -8.85 -13.06
CA LEU A 115 -1.34 -7.97 -11.89
C LEU A 115 -1.27 -6.50 -12.31
N LEU A 116 -1.95 -5.61 -11.57
CA LEU A 116 -1.81 -4.15 -11.76
C LEU A 116 -0.79 -3.55 -10.78
N LEU A 117 0.32 -3.04 -11.30
CA LEU A 117 1.32 -2.32 -10.51
C LEU A 117 0.93 -0.84 -10.36
N VAL A 118 0.54 -0.47 -9.14
CA VAL A 118 0.14 0.89 -8.79
C VAL A 118 1.31 1.63 -8.18
N HIS A 119 1.75 2.71 -8.83
CA HIS A 119 2.76 3.62 -8.31
C HIS A 119 2.09 4.80 -7.62
N VAL A 120 2.61 5.18 -6.45
CA VAL A 120 2.07 6.32 -5.68
C VAL A 120 2.56 7.69 -6.15
N THR A 121 3.48 7.71 -7.13
CA THR A 121 3.93 8.92 -7.83
C THR A 121 4.25 8.60 -9.29
N HIS A 122 4.14 9.61 -10.16
CA HIS A 122 4.63 9.53 -11.53
C HIS A 122 6.15 9.31 -11.60
N PHE A 123 6.89 9.80 -10.60
CA PHE A 123 8.33 9.59 -10.51
C PHE A 123 8.67 8.11 -10.33
N ASN A 124 8.06 7.42 -9.36
CA ASN A 124 8.31 5.99 -9.15
C ASN A 124 8.02 5.17 -10.41
N GLN A 125 6.89 5.46 -11.08
CA GLN A 125 6.52 4.79 -12.33
C GLN A 125 7.61 4.96 -13.41
N LEU A 126 8.15 6.17 -13.55
CA LEU A 126 9.20 6.49 -14.50
C LEU A 126 10.52 5.79 -14.14
N MET A 127 10.87 5.74 -12.86
CA MET A 127 12.17 5.25 -12.40
C MET A 127 12.27 3.72 -12.41
N TRP A 128 11.16 3.01 -12.21
CA TRP A 128 11.17 1.56 -12.25
C TRP A 128 11.13 1.03 -13.69
N ASN A 129 11.98 0.05 -14.00
CA ASN A 129 11.76 -0.79 -15.17
C ASN A 129 10.64 -1.81 -14.84
N ASN A 130 9.41 -1.44 -15.21
CA ASN A 130 8.18 -2.20 -14.92
C ASN A 130 7.95 -3.43 -15.83
N ARG A 131 8.81 -3.62 -16.85
CA ARG A 131 8.71 -4.71 -17.83
C ARG A 131 7.31 -4.81 -18.44
N ASP A 132 6.74 -6.02 -18.51
CA ASP A 132 5.44 -6.28 -19.12
C ASP A 132 4.26 -6.13 -18.13
N THR A 133 4.52 -5.69 -16.89
CA THR A 133 3.47 -5.51 -15.89
C THR A 133 2.71 -4.21 -16.18
N PRO A 134 1.37 -4.24 -16.35
CA PRO A 134 0.61 -3.02 -16.55
C PRO A 134 0.72 -2.10 -15.32
N THR A 135 0.85 -0.80 -15.56
CA THR A 135 1.04 0.19 -14.49
C THR A 135 -0.07 1.23 -14.45
N ARG A 136 -0.32 1.77 -13.26
CA ARG A 136 -1.17 2.96 -13.05
C ARG A 136 -0.57 3.83 -11.96
N VAL A 137 -0.74 5.15 -12.07
CA VAL A 137 -0.42 6.06 -10.98
C VAL A 137 -1.69 6.44 -10.23
N VAL A 138 -1.65 6.33 -8.91
CA VAL A 138 -2.65 6.87 -7.99
C VAL A 138 -1.89 7.65 -6.93
N GLU A 139 -1.94 8.96 -7.02
CA GLU A 139 -1.16 9.83 -6.12
C GLU A 139 -1.66 9.74 -4.67
N HIS A 140 -0.76 10.07 -3.75
CA HIS A 140 -1.13 10.20 -2.34
C HIS A 140 -2.21 11.28 -2.16
N GLY A 141 -3.29 10.91 -1.48
CA GLY A 141 -4.30 11.83 -0.99
C GLY A 141 -4.20 12.02 0.52
N VAL A 142 -4.68 13.17 1.00
CA VAL A 142 -5.01 13.40 2.40
C VAL A 142 -6.46 13.84 2.50
N VAL A 143 -7.10 13.54 3.62
CA VAL A 143 -8.42 14.11 3.92
C VAL A 143 -8.21 15.57 4.31
N VAL A 144 -8.92 16.47 3.63
CA VAL A 144 -9.01 17.87 4.04
C VAL A 144 -10.11 17.97 5.11
N PRO A 145 -9.84 18.46 6.32
CA PRO A 145 -10.87 18.66 7.33
C PRO A 145 -11.96 19.60 6.83
N ASP A 146 -13.23 19.32 7.17
CA ASP A 146 -14.38 20.10 6.70
C ASP A 146 -14.38 21.55 7.19
N ASP A 147 -13.70 21.82 8.31
CA ASP A 147 -13.55 23.15 8.92
C ASP A 147 -12.37 23.96 8.34
N VAL A 148 -11.65 23.41 7.36
CA VAL A 148 -10.48 24.04 6.75
C VAL A 148 -10.75 24.40 5.30
N THR A 149 -10.66 25.69 4.97
CA THR A 149 -10.73 26.18 3.59
C THR A 149 -9.46 26.95 3.24
N TYR A 150 -8.84 26.61 2.11
CA TYR A 150 -7.71 27.37 1.59
C TYR A 150 -8.19 28.67 0.93
N THR A 151 -7.79 29.82 1.48
CA THR A 151 -8.19 31.15 0.99
C THR A 151 -7.13 31.81 0.09
N GLY A 152 -5.87 31.39 0.18
CA GLY A 152 -4.76 32.01 -0.56
C GLY A 152 -4.33 33.41 -0.06
N GLU A 153 -4.87 33.90 1.06
CA GLU A 153 -4.58 35.24 1.60
C GLU A 153 -3.09 35.44 1.96
N ILE A 154 -2.38 34.37 2.29
CA ILE A 154 -0.95 34.39 2.55
C ILE A 154 -0.23 33.78 1.35
N ALA A 155 0.48 34.61 0.58
CA ALA A 155 1.30 34.19 -0.55
C ALA A 155 2.61 33.48 -0.10
N LYS A 156 2.48 32.38 0.65
CA LYS A 156 3.59 31.55 1.13
C LYS A 156 3.22 30.07 0.97
N GLY A 157 4.24 29.24 0.72
CA GLY A 157 4.15 27.79 0.75
C GLY A 157 4.93 27.19 1.92
N LEU A 158 4.61 25.94 2.28
CA LEU A 158 5.35 25.16 3.25
C LEU A 158 5.82 23.86 2.60
N VAL A 159 7.06 23.47 2.88
CA VAL A 159 7.60 22.15 2.52
C VAL A 159 8.01 21.45 3.80
N VAL A 160 7.50 20.24 4.02
CA VAL A 160 7.86 19.41 5.16
C VAL A 160 8.66 18.21 4.66
N ALA A 161 9.91 18.11 5.08
CA ALA A 161 10.80 17.00 4.73
C ALA A 161 11.24 16.26 6.00
N ASN A 162 10.97 14.97 6.08
CA ASN A 162 11.39 14.14 7.21
C ASN A 162 12.79 13.55 6.98
N GLY A 163 13.53 13.29 8.07
CA GLY A 163 14.75 12.49 8.01
C GLY A 163 15.90 13.09 7.18
N LEU A 164 15.93 14.41 6.94
CA LEU A 164 16.93 15.11 6.13
C LEU A 164 18.38 14.66 6.38
N ARG A 165 18.79 14.53 7.65
CA ARG A 165 20.15 14.06 7.99
C ARG A 165 20.45 12.62 7.56
N LYS A 166 19.45 11.74 7.55
CA LYS A 166 19.60 10.31 7.23
C LYS A 166 19.41 10.03 5.73
N ARG A 167 18.67 10.90 5.03
CA ARG A 167 18.31 10.78 3.61
C ARG A 167 19.20 11.68 2.74
N GLY A 168 20.51 11.52 2.87
CA GLY A 168 21.49 12.21 2.01
C GLY A 168 21.34 11.81 0.54
N ARG A 169 21.98 12.56 -0.36
CA ARG A 169 22.06 12.21 -1.79
C ARG A 169 22.75 10.85 -1.91
N ARG A 170 22.08 9.87 -2.50
CA ARG A 170 22.61 8.54 -2.79
C ARG A 170 22.80 8.43 -4.29
#